data_AF-A0A947R8W7-F1
#
_entry.id   AF-A0A947R8W7-F1
#
_cell.length_a   1.000
_cell.length_b   1.000
_cell.length_c   1.000
_cell.angle_alpha   90.00
_cell.angle_beta   90.00
_cell.angle_gamma   90.00
#
_symmetry.space_group_name_H-M   'P 1'
#
loop_
_entity.id
_entity.type
_entity.pdbx_description
1 polymer ?
#
loop_
_entity_poly.entity_id
_entity_poly.type
_entity_poly.pdbx_seq_one_letter_code
_entity_poly.pdbx_strand_id
1 'polypeptide(L)'
;MKKQLFLLYLFFAGIIIFLLYLIIGNPFARIPPEGVPDDYFSFIDEIVEEQENDLIIYSNSMTLPDNIITKEYSLLSEILQNNQKLNKFIILDVQEYGELSDSDMQLLSLLYENNCYKIILLNMNETIFSNYSGFVSDIYRNEKFIILSFLGCGIDYYQSIMEYNFTNEEQLEYAIMTVILDMIG
;
A
#
# COMPACT_ATOMS: atom_id res chain seq x y z
N MET A 1 11.34 -13.70 60.30
CA MET A 1 12.18 -14.01 59.12
C MET A 1 11.55 -14.98 58.12
N LYS A 2 11.17 -16.23 58.47
CA LYS A 2 10.68 -17.22 57.48
C LYS A 2 9.47 -16.77 56.62
N LYS A 3 8.47 -16.11 57.22
CA LYS A 3 7.30 -15.57 56.48
C LYS A 3 7.67 -14.46 55.48
N GLN A 4 8.62 -13.60 55.83
CA GLN A 4 9.09 -12.53 54.93
C GLN A 4 9.90 -13.10 53.78
N LEU A 5 10.73 -14.12 54.03
CA LEU A 5 11.45 -14.83 52.97
C LEU A 5 10.47 -15.50 51.99
N PHE A 6 9.41 -16.15 52.51
CA PHE A 6 8.39 -16.80 51.68
C PHE A 6 7.62 -15.80 50.80
N LEU A 7 7.24 -14.64 51.35
CA LEU A 7 6.61 -13.56 50.58
C LEU A 7 7.56 -13.01 49.51
N LEU A 8 8.85 -12.88 49.82
CA LEU A 8 9.86 -12.45 48.85
C LEU A 8 9.99 -13.45 47.70
N TYR A 9 10.01 -14.76 47.98
CA TYR A 9 10.05 -15.81 46.95
C TYR A 9 8.81 -15.79 46.06
N LEU A 10 7.61 -15.62 46.62
CA LEU A 10 6.38 -15.51 45.84
C LEU A 10 6.39 -14.28 44.93
N PHE A 11 6.92 -13.15 45.41
CA PHE A 11 7.06 -11.94 44.62
C PHE A 11 8.01 -12.14 43.43
N PHE A 12 9.19 -12.72 43.64
CA PHE A 12 10.12 -13.04 42.55
C PHE A 12 9.56 -14.07 41.57
N ALA A 13 8.91 -15.12 42.06
CA ALA A 13 8.25 -16.11 41.19
C ALA A 13 7.15 -15.45 40.33
N GLY A 14 6.38 -14.51 40.90
CA GLY A 14 5.38 -13.74 40.16
C GLY A 14 6.00 -12.87 39.06
N ILE A 15 7.11 -12.18 39.34
CA ILE A 15 7.84 -11.40 38.33
C ILE A 15 8.36 -12.31 37.22
N ILE A 16 8.94 -13.47 37.57
CA ILE A 16 9.46 -14.42 36.57
C ILE A 16 8.33 -14.94 35.67
N ILE A 17 7.19 -15.30 36.25
CA ILE A 17 6.01 -15.76 35.47
C ILE A 17 5.49 -14.63 34.57
N PHE A 18 5.43 -13.40 35.07
CA PHE A 18 5.02 -12.23 34.28
C PHE A 18 5.99 -11.96 33.13
N LEU A 19 7.30 -12.00 33.37
CA LEU A 19 8.31 -11.85 32.33
C LEU A 19 8.24 -12.98 31.31
N LEU A 20 8.03 -14.22 31.74
CA LEU A 20 7.81 -15.36 30.84
C LEU A 20 6.53 -15.20 30.01
N TYR A 21 5.45 -14.66 30.59
CA TYR A 21 4.22 -14.35 29.86
C TYR A 21 4.46 -13.28 28.78
N LEU A 22 5.24 -12.24 29.09
CA LEU A 22 5.61 -11.22 28.11
C LEU A 22 6.52 -11.76 27.00
N ILE A 23 7.50 -12.61 27.33
CA ILE A 23 8.48 -13.15 26.35
C ILE A 23 7.87 -14.26 25.49
N ILE A 24 7.15 -15.22 26.09
CA ILE A 24 6.62 -16.40 25.40
C ILE A 24 5.25 -16.11 24.80
N GLY A 25 4.39 -15.43 25.55
CA GLY A 25 3.04 -15.11 25.10
C GLY A 25 2.99 -13.99 24.08
N ASN A 26 4.06 -13.18 24.00
CA ASN A 26 4.18 -11.94 23.22
C ASN A 26 2.81 -11.29 22.99
N PRO A 27 2.10 -10.86 24.06
CA PRO A 27 0.71 -10.43 23.98
C PRO A 27 0.54 -9.13 23.17
N PHE A 28 1.66 -8.50 22.77
CA PHE A 28 1.72 -7.33 21.90
C PHE A 28 2.20 -7.67 20.48
N ALA A 29 2.44 -8.95 20.17
CA ALA A 29 2.69 -9.39 18.81
C ALA A 29 1.46 -9.04 17.98
N ARG A 30 1.65 -8.18 16.98
CA ARG A 30 0.65 -7.96 15.96
C ARG A 30 0.57 -9.24 15.14
N ILE A 31 -0.62 -9.84 15.06
CA ILE A 31 -0.88 -11.06 14.29
C ILE A 31 -1.34 -10.60 12.90
N PRO A 32 -0.67 -11.01 11.81
CA PRO A 32 -1.08 -10.59 10.47
C PRO A 32 -2.47 -11.12 10.15
N PRO A 33 -3.22 -10.45 9.26
CA PRO A 33 -4.49 -10.98 8.77
C PRO A 33 -4.34 -12.36 8.12
N GLU A 34 -5.43 -13.11 8.08
CA GLU A 34 -5.41 -14.45 7.49
C GLU A 34 -5.03 -14.40 6.00
N GLY A 35 -4.07 -15.25 5.61
CA GLY A 35 -3.62 -15.33 4.23
C GLY A 35 -2.60 -14.27 3.82
N VAL A 36 -2.10 -13.48 4.77
CA VAL A 36 -1.04 -12.49 4.59
C VAL A 36 0.23 -12.93 5.33
N PRO A 37 1.45 -12.71 4.80
CA PRO A 37 2.69 -13.13 5.46
C PRO A 37 3.03 -12.32 6.74
N ASP A 38 3.95 -12.85 7.55
CA ASP A 38 4.32 -12.30 8.86
C ASP A 38 5.05 -10.93 8.79
N ASP A 39 5.54 -10.53 7.62
CA ASP A 39 6.22 -9.26 7.39
C ASP A 39 5.27 -8.08 7.12
N TYR A 40 3.97 -8.33 6.98
CA TYR A 40 2.92 -7.33 6.73
C TYR A 40 3.07 -6.03 7.54
N PHE A 41 3.20 -6.14 8.86
CA PHE A 41 3.33 -4.95 9.71
C PHE A 41 4.68 -4.25 9.57
N SER A 42 5.72 -4.96 9.14
CA SER A 42 7.03 -4.36 8.90
C SER A 42 6.97 -3.44 7.68
N PHE A 43 6.28 -3.86 6.61
CA PHE A 43 6.08 -3.03 5.42
C PHE A 43 5.25 -1.78 5.73
N ILE A 44 4.18 -1.94 6.52
CA ILE A 44 3.35 -0.80 6.92
C ILE A 44 4.18 0.19 7.73
N ASP A 45 4.92 -0.29 8.74
CA ASP A 45 5.75 0.59 9.57
C ASP A 45 6.78 1.34 8.73
N GLU A 46 7.43 0.67 7.77
CA GLU A 46 8.42 1.29 6.88
C GLU A 46 7.78 2.39 6.00
N ILE A 47 6.60 2.14 5.43
CA ILE A 47 5.86 3.15 4.65
C ILE A 47 5.40 4.31 5.53
N VAL A 48 5.03 4.07 6.78
CA VAL A 48 4.61 5.13 7.73
C VAL A 48 5.80 5.97 8.19
N GLU A 49 6.95 5.35 8.43
CA GLU A 49 8.19 6.03 8.82
C GLU A 49 8.66 6.99 7.72
N GLU A 50 8.40 6.65 6.46
CA GLU A 50 8.56 7.51 5.29
C GLU A 50 7.50 8.62 5.26
N GLN A 51 7.63 9.61 6.16
CA GLN A 51 6.70 10.75 6.32
C GLN A 51 6.56 11.67 5.08
N GLU A 52 7.26 11.34 3.99
CA GLU A 52 7.25 12.07 2.72
C GLU A 52 6.38 11.43 1.63
N ASN A 53 5.49 10.53 2.04
CA ASN A 53 4.51 9.89 1.17
C ASN A 53 3.24 10.76 0.95
N ASP A 54 2.69 10.74 -0.27
CA ASP A 54 1.38 11.24 -0.66
C ASP A 54 0.65 10.12 -1.42
N LEU A 55 -0.23 9.40 -0.72
CA LEU A 55 -1.01 8.32 -1.31
C LEU A 55 -2.42 8.82 -1.62
N ILE A 56 -2.81 8.63 -2.88
CA ILE A 56 -4.14 8.97 -3.39
C ILE A 56 -4.82 7.69 -3.84
N ILE A 57 -6.06 7.49 -3.42
CA ILE A 57 -6.81 6.27 -3.71
C ILE A 57 -8.13 6.60 -4.39
N TYR A 58 -8.41 5.86 -5.46
CA TYR A 58 -9.70 5.82 -6.14
C TYR A 58 -10.21 4.38 -6.11
N SER A 59 -10.88 4.05 -5.00
CA SER A 59 -11.63 2.81 -4.84
C SER A 59 -12.70 2.99 -3.75
N ASN A 60 -13.85 2.36 -3.94
CA ASN A 60 -14.96 2.28 -2.99
C ASN A 60 -14.90 0.99 -2.14
N SER A 61 -14.17 -0.03 -2.57
CA SER A 61 -14.10 -1.34 -1.90
C SER A 61 -12.77 -1.65 -1.22
N MET A 62 -11.75 -0.83 -1.45
CA MET A 62 -10.43 -1.02 -0.89
C MET A 62 -10.18 -0.03 0.25
N THR A 63 -9.79 -0.57 1.40
CA THR A 63 -9.21 0.21 2.49
C THR A 63 -7.72 -0.07 2.63
N LEU A 64 -6.96 0.92 3.08
CA LEU A 64 -5.57 0.74 3.50
C LEU A 64 -5.52 0.72 5.04
N PRO A 65 -4.41 0.25 5.64
CA PRO A 65 -4.26 0.22 7.08
C PRO A 65 -4.46 1.62 7.68
N ASP A 66 -5.17 1.70 8.81
CA ASP A 66 -5.56 2.97 9.47
C ASP A 66 -4.39 3.95 9.74
N ASN A 67 -3.17 3.43 9.85
CA ASN A 67 -1.96 4.21 10.09
C ASN A 67 -1.33 4.81 8.82
N ILE A 68 -1.78 4.40 7.63
CA ILE A 68 -1.38 4.99 6.35
C ILE A 68 -2.31 6.17 6.05
N ILE A 69 -1.73 7.37 5.95
CA ILE A 69 -2.50 8.58 5.65
C ILE A 69 -2.76 8.63 4.14
N THR A 70 -4.02 8.47 3.75
CA THR A 70 -4.48 8.55 2.37
C THR A 70 -5.28 9.82 2.13
N LYS A 71 -5.34 10.25 0.86
CA LYS A 71 -6.32 11.23 0.39
C LYS A 71 -7.27 10.53 -0.57
N GLU A 72 -8.54 10.59 -0.22
CA GLU A 72 -9.62 10.17 -1.10
C GLU A 72 -10.10 11.38 -1.89
N TYR A 73 -10.14 11.23 -3.20
CA TYR A 73 -10.70 12.24 -4.10
C TYR A 73 -11.80 11.58 -4.92
N SER A 74 -12.81 12.38 -5.27
CA SER A 74 -13.90 11.88 -6.10
C SER A 74 -13.58 11.93 -7.59
N LEU A 75 -12.64 12.81 -7.97
CA LEU A 75 -12.20 13.03 -9.35
C LEU A 75 -10.68 13.23 -9.41
N LEU A 76 -10.04 12.84 -10.52
CA LEU A 76 -8.61 13.08 -10.75
C LEU A 76 -8.26 14.57 -10.73
N SER A 77 -9.16 15.42 -11.22
CA SER A 77 -8.96 16.88 -11.27
C SER A 77 -8.75 17.56 -9.91
N GLU A 78 -9.06 16.88 -8.81
CA GLU A 78 -8.89 17.40 -7.45
C GLU A 78 -7.46 17.24 -6.92
N ILE A 79 -6.62 16.45 -7.61
CA ILE A 79 -5.24 16.19 -7.21
C ILE A 79 -4.40 17.46 -7.35
N LEU A 80 -3.73 17.84 -6.25
CA LEU A 80 -2.77 18.93 -6.24
C LEU A 80 -1.56 18.59 -7.09
N GLN A 81 -1.41 19.29 -8.21
CA GLN A 81 -0.29 19.05 -9.13
C GLN A 81 1.05 19.39 -8.48
N ASN A 82 1.14 20.47 -7.70
CA ASN A 82 2.40 20.94 -7.12
C ASN A 82 2.58 20.47 -5.67
N ASN A 83 2.83 19.17 -5.48
CA ASN A 83 3.13 18.58 -4.17
C ASN A 83 4.65 18.33 -4.00
N GLN A 84 5.19 18.85 -2.88
CA GLN A 84 6.61 18.76 -2.51
C GLN A 84 7.01 17.41 -1.86
N LYS A 85 6.06 16.51 -1.62
CA LYS A 85 6.31 15.15 -1.13
C LYS A 85 7.21 14.39 -2.10
N LEU A 86 8.23 13.68 -1.58
CA LEU A 86 9.17 12.89 -2.38
C LEU A 86 8.48 11.71 -3.07
N ASN A 87 7.61 11.02 -2.33
CA ASN A 87 6.97 9.80 -2.76
C ASN A 87 5.48 10.06 -2.98
N LYS A 88 5.04 9.91 -4.23
CA LYS A 88 3.69 10.29 -4.66
C LYS A 88 3.07 9.12 -5.40
N PHE A 89 1.94 8.63 -4.92
CA PHE A 89 1.29 7.44 -5.44
C PHE A 89 -0.18 7.72 -5.76
N ILE A 90 -0.65 7.20 -6.89
CA ILE A 90 -2.06 7.12 -7.25
C ILE A 90 -2.40 5.64 -7.39
N ILE A 91 -3.35 5.16 -6.59
CA ILE A 91 -3.90 3.81 -6.71
C ILE A 91 -5.29 3.96 -7.31
N LEU A 92 -5.51 3.33 -8.46
CA LEU A 92 -6.74 3.44 -9.24
C LEU A 92 -7.30 2.04 -9.49
N ASP A 93 -8.44 1.72 -8.87
CA ASP A 93 -9.23 0.56 -9.31
C ASP A 93 -9.98 0.92 -10.58
N VAL A 94 -9.55 0.36 -11.71
CA VAL A 94 -10.11 0.72 -13.02
C VAL A 94 -11.52 0.17 -13.23
N GLN A 95 -11.93 -0.85 -12.47
CA GLN A 95 -13.31 -1.36 -12.54
C GLN A 95 -14.30 -0.42 -11.86
N GLU A 96 -13.87 0.19 -10.76
CA GLU A 96 -14.72 1.09 -9.98
C GLU A 96 -14.70 2.51 -10.53
N TYR A 97 -13.56 2.98 -11.03
CA TYR A 97 -13.46 4.28 -11.68
C TYR A 97 -14.18 4.30 -13.05
N GLY A 98 -14.03 3.22 -13.81
CA GLY A 98 -14.60 3.08 -15.14
C GLY A 98 -13.76 3.72 -16.25
N GLU A 99 -14.43 4.37 -17.19
CA GLU A 99 -13.81 4.96 -18.39
C GLU A 99 -13.09 6.27 -18.06
N LEU A 100 -11.82 6.38 -18.46
CA LEU A 100 -11.10 7.65 -18.41
C LEU A 100 -11.57 8.56 -19.54
N SER A 101 -11.97 9.78 -19.18
CA SER A 101 -12.14 10.83 -20.19
C SER A 101 -10.80 11.24 -20.80
N ASP A 102 -10.82 11.88 -21.97
CA ASP A 102 -9.61 12.48 -22.56
C ASP A 102 -8.91 13.44 -21.58
N SER A 103 -9.69 14.18 -20.78
CA SER A 103 -9.14 15.06 -19.74
C SER A 103 -8.46 14.29 -18.61
N ASP A 104 -9.00 13.13 -18.21
CA ASP A 104 -8.40 12.29 -17.18
C ASP A 104 -7.09 11.69 -17.67
N MET A 105 -7.05 11.22 -18.92
CA MET A 105 -5.82 10.71 -19.54
C MET A 105 -4.73 11.79 -19.60
N GLN A 106 -5.08 13.01 -20.02
CA GLN A 106 -4.14 14.14 -20.02
C GLN A 106 -3.65 14.48 -18.61
N LEU A 107 -4.53 14.43 -17.62
CA LEU A 107 -4.17 14.73 -16.24
C LEU A 107 -3.30 13.64 -15.61
N LEU A 108 -3.60 12.36 -15.85
CA LEU A 108 -2.74 11.26 -15.42
C LEU A 108 -1.35 11.37 -16.04
N SER A 109 -1.27 11.65 -17.35
CA SER A 109 0.01 11.92 -18.03
C SER A 109 0.73 13.11 -17.38
N LEU A 110 0.04 14.21 -17.05
CA LEU A 110 0.65 15.37 -16.37
C LEU A 110 1.14 15.05 -14.95
N LEU A 111 0.36 14.33 -14.16
CA LEU A 111 0.71 13.94 -12.79
C LEU A 111 1.90 12.96 -12.80
N TYR A 112 1.87 12.03 -13.74
CA TYR A 112 2.93 11.08 -14.01
C TYR A 112 4.22 11.80 -14.46
N GLU A 113 4.22 12.47 -15.62
CA GLU A 113 5.41 13.05 -16.26
C GLU A 113 5.99 14.25 -15.53
N ASN A 114 5.14 15.18 -15.10
CA ASN A 114 5.62 16.48 -14.60
C ASN A 114 5.64 16.58 -13.08
N ASN A 115 4.89 15.71 -12.39
CA ASN A 115 4.75 15.77 -10.94
C ASN A 115 5.20 14.48 -10.24
N CYS A 116 5.84 13.56 -10.97
CA CYS A 116 6.49 12.36 -10.44
C CYS A 116 5.55 11.43 -9.66
N TYR A 117 4.25 11.42 -9.98
CA TYR A 117 3.35 10.43 -9.39
C TYR A 117 3.63 9.06 -9.99
N LYS A 118 3.74 8.06 -9.13
CA LYS A 118 3.73 6.63 -9.48
C LYS A 118 2.28 6.17 -9.49
N ILE A 119 1.87 5.45 -10.53
CA ILE A 119 0.47 5.06 -10.70
C ILE A 119 0.37 3.54 -10.63
N ILE A 120 -0.53 3.05 -9.79
CA ILE A 120 -0.87 1.64 -9.63
C ILE A 120 -2.29 1.47 -10.15
N LEU A 121 -2.45 0.72 -11.25
CA LEU A 121 -3.76 0.37 -11.79
C LEU A 121 -4.13 -1.04 -11.32
N LEU A 122 -5.31 -1.18 -10.74
CA LEU A 122 -5.83 -2.44 -10.21
C LEU A 122 -6.93 -2.99 -11.11
N ASN A 123 -7.04 -4.31 -11.19
CA ASN A 123 -8.20 -5.03 -11.75
C ASN A 123 -8.49 -4.75 -13.25
N MET A 124 -7.44 -4.58 -14.06
CA MET A 124 -7.57 -4.41 -15.51
C MET A 124 -8.16 -5.67 -16.16
N ASN A 125 -9.15 -5.50 -17.03
CA ASN A 125 -9.72 -6.58 -17.84
C ASN A 125 -9.85 -6.15 -19.31
N GLU A 126 -10.05 -7.11 -20.21
CA GLU A 126 -10.13 -6.88 -21.65
C GLU A 126 -11.14 -5.80 -22.04
N THR A 127 -12.30 -5.77 -21.39
CA THR A 127 -13.37 -4.81 -21.68
C THR A 127 -12.90 -3.38 -21.36
N ILE A 128 -12.30 -3.19 -20.19
CA ILE A 128 -11.86 -1.87 -19.71
C ILE A 128 -10.58 -1.43 -20.41
N PHE A 129 -9.70 -2.37 -20.77
CA PHE A 129 -8.43 -2.08 -21.42
C PHE A 129 -8.57 -1.18 -22.64
N SER A 130 -9.64 -1.34 -23.43
CA SER A 130 -9.90 -0.49 -24.59
C SER A 130 -9.93 1.02 -24.26
N ASN A 131 -10.41 1.38 -23.07
CA ASN A 131 -10.48 2.76 -22.58
C ASN A 131 -9.12 3.29 -22.07
N TYR A 132 -8.13 2.42 -21.93
CA TYR A 132 -6.77 2.73 -21.47
C TYR A 132 -5.73 2.45 -22.57
N SER A 133 -6.19 2.06 -23.76
CA SER A 133 -5.34 1.73 -24.91
C SER A 133 -4.63 3.00 -25.40
N GLY A 134 -3.32 3.07 -25.17
CA GLY A 134 -2.52 4.28 -25.39
C GLY A 134 -1.83 4.79 -24.12
N PHE A 135 -2.34 4.41 -22.94
CA PHE A 135 -1.68 4.62 -21.65
C PHE A 135 -1.05 3.33 -21.14
N VAL A 136 -1.72 2.19 -21.34
CA VAL A 136 -1.27 0.86 -20.92
C VAL A 136 -0.90 0.01 -22.14
N SER A 137 0.21 -0.72 -22.04
CA SER A 137 0.63 -1.64 -23.09
C SER A 137 -0.33 -2.83 -23.24
N ASP A 138 -0.59 -3.20 -24.50
CA ASP A 138 -1.38 -4.33 -24.96
C ASP A 138 -1.04 -5.69 -24.31
N ILE A 139 0.20 -5.86 -23.82
CA ILE A 139 0.63 -7.10 -23.17
C ILE A 139 0.11 -7.23 -21.73
N TYR A 140 -0.35 -6.14 -21.13
CA TYR A 140 -0.88 -6.11 -19.75
C TYR A 140 -2.41 -6.21 -19.72
N ARG A 141 -3.00 -6.72 -20.80
CA ARG A 141 -4.43 -7.06 -20.86
C ARG A 141 -4.73 -8.17 -19.86
N ASN A 142 -5.72 -7.92 -19.00
CA ASN A 142 -6.18 -8.84 -17.95
C ASN A 142 -5.24 -8.99 -16.74
N GLU A 143 -4.41 -7.99 -16.49
CA GLU A 143 -3.53 -7.97 -15.32
C GLU A 143 -4.23 -7.40 -14.09
N LYS A 144 -3.98 -8.02 -12.93
CA LYS A 144 -4.54 -7.55 -11.66
C LYS A 144 -3.82 -6.32 -11.12
N PHE A 145 -2.52 -6.21 -11.40
CA PHE A 145 -1.66 -5.11 -10.97
C PHE A 145 -0.82 -4.64 -12.15
N ILE A 146 -1.02 -3.38 -12.54
CA ILE A 146 -0.18 -2.72 -13.53
C ILE A 146 0.45 -1.52 -12.84
N ILE A 147 1.76 -1.48 -12.85
CA ILE A 147 2.56 -0.46 -12.20
C ILE A 147 3.16 0.43 -13.27
N LEU A 148 2.89 1.72 -13.17
CA LEU A 148 3.43 2.74 -14.06
C LEU A 148 4.38 3.61 -13.23
N SER A 149 5.67 3.53 -13.56
CA SER A 149 6.73 4.24 -12.83
C SER A 149 7.79 4.82 -13.80
N PHE A 150 8.67 5.66 -13.29
CA PHE A 150 9.80 6.17 -14.06
C PHE A 150 11.11 5.60 -13.53
N LEU A 151 12.10 5.47 -14.42
CA LEU A 151 13.50 5.32 -14.01
C LEU A 151 14.05 6.60 -13.32
N GLY A 152 13.40 7.75 -13.58
CA GLY A 152 13.60 9.02 -12.90
C GLY A 152 12.56 10.03 -13.39
N CYS A 153 12.14 10.97 -12.54
CA CYS A 153 11.01 11.86 -12.85
C CYS A 153 11.20 12.62 -14.18
N GLY A 154 10.25 12.46 -15.10
CA GLY A 154 10.26 13.09 -16.42
C GLY A 154 11.32 12.57 -17.40
N ILE A 155 11.93 11.41 -17.14
CA ILE A 155 12.94 10.80 -18.02
C ILE A 155 12.31 9.76 -18.95
N ASP A 156 12.42 8.47 -18.61
CA ASP A 156 11.91 7.35 -19.40
C ASP A 156 10.86 6.60 -18.58
N TYR A 157 9.76 6.26 -19.24
CA TYR A 157 8.66 5.54 -18.63
C TYR A 157 8.96 4.04 -18.60
N TYR A 158 8.55 3.39 -17.52
CA TYR A 158 8.60 1.94 -17.36
C TYR A 158 7.24 1.44 -16.88
N GLN A 159 6.76 0.38 -17.52
CA GLN A 159 5.58 -0.34 -17.09
C GLN A 159 6.03 -1.71 -16.61
N SER A 160 5.62 -2.08 -15.41
CA SER A 160 5.77 -3.43 -14.89
C SER A 160 4.45 -4.01 -14.47
N ILE A 161 4.42 -5.33 -14.42
CA ILE A 161 3.38 -6.08 -13.74
C ILE A 161 3.98 -6.68 -12.48
N MET A 162 3.11 -6.89 -11.50
CA MET A 162 3.45 -7.69 -10.34
C MET A 162 2.46 -8.82 -10.23
N GLU A 163 2.96 -10.05 -10.30
CA GLU A 163 2.12 -11.23 -10.16
C GLU A 163 1.76 -11.44 -8.68
N TYR A 164 0.68 -10.80 -8.25
CA TYR A 164 0.08 -11.04 -6.94
C TYR A 164 -1.25 -11.78 -7.08
N ASN A 165 -1.32 -12.94 -6.41
CA ASN A 165 -2.57 -13.66 -6.23
C ASN A 165 -3.21 -13.22 -4.92
N PHE A 166 -4.15 -12.27 -5.01
CA PHE A 166 -5.05 -11.93 -3.92
C PHE A 166 -6.46 -12.46 -4.19
N THR A 167 -7.13 -12.86 -3.11
CA THR A 167 -8.49 -13.41 -3.11
C THR A 167 -9.41 -12.73 -2.08
N ASN A 168 -8.84 -11.93 -1.18
CA ASN A 168 -9.55 -11.10 -0.21
C ASN A 168 -8.93 -9.69 -0.14
N GLU A 169 -9.54 -8.83 0.66
CA GLU A 169 -9.15 -7.43 0.83
C GLU A 169 -7.77 -7.31 1.50
N GLU A 170 -7.48 -8.12 2.52
CA GLU A 170 -6.24 -8.02 3.27
C GLU A 170 -5.01 -8.45 2.44
N GLN A 171 -5.18 -9.41 1.53
CA GLN A 171 -4.16 -9.79 0.56
C GLN A 171 -3.94 -8.73 -0.51
N LEU A 172 -5.01 -8.03 -0.93
CA LEU A 172 -4.89 -6.91 -1.87
C LEU A 172 -4.12 -5.75 -1.22
N GLU A 173 -4.48 -5.44 0.03
CA GLU A 173 -3.81 -4.43 0.84
C GLU A 173 -2.32 -4.72 0.99
N TYR A 174 -1.95 -5.95 1.38
CA TYR A 174 -0.56 -6.37 1.47
C TYR A 174 0.18 -6.27 0.13
N ALA A 175 -0.46 -6.67 -0.98
CA ALA A 175 0.14 -6.56 -2.30
C ALA A 175 0.43 -5.10 -2.65
N ILE A 176 -0.50 -4.17 -2.38
CA ILE A 176 -0.29 -2.73 -2.60
C ILE A 176 0.84 -2.20 -1.73
N MET A 177 0.88 -2.56 -0.44
CA MET A 177 1.97 -2.13 0.45
C MET A 177 3.33 -2.63 -0.05
N THR A 178 3.39 -3.88 -0.53
CA THR A 178 4.63 -4.42 -1.11
C THR A 178 5.06 -3.63 -2.35
N VAL A 179 4.12 -3.33 -3.26
CA VAL A 179 4.40 -2.51 -4.45
C VAL A 179 4.91 -1.13 -4.06
N ILE A 180 4.24 -0.47 -3.13
CA ILE A 180 4.63 0.88 -2.68
C ILE A 180 6.03 0.85 -2.09
N LEU A 181 6.32 -0.13 -1.24
CA LEU A 181 7.63 -0.26 -0.63
C LEU A 181 8.73 -0.50 -1.66
N ASP A 182 8.51 -1.41 -2.60
CA ASP A 182 9.44 -1.71 -3.70
C ASP A 182 9.69 -0.49 -4.61
N MET A 183 8.72 0.43 -4.65
CA MET A 183 8.84 1.68 -5.37
C MET A 183 9.51 2.80 -4.57
N ILE A 184 9.54 2.75 -3.23
CA ILE A 184 10.24 3.74 -2.40
C ILE A 184 11.76 3.47 -2.39
N GLY A 185 12.16 2.18 -2.39
CA GLY A 185 13.56 1.73 -2.42
C GLY A 185 14.29 1.97 -3.74
#